data_AF-A0A524DTU1-F1
#
_entry.id   AF-A0A524DTU1-F1
#
_cell.length_a   1.000
_cell.length_b   1.000
_cell.length_c   1.000
_cell.angle_alpha   90.00
_cell.angle_beta   90.00
_cell.angle_gamma   90.00
#
_symmetry.space_group_name_H-M   'P 1'
#
loop_
_entity.id
_entity.type
_entity.pdbx_description
1 polymer ?
#
loop_
_entity_poly.entity_id
_entity_poly.type
_entity_poly.pdbx_seq_one_letter_code
_entity_poly.pdbx_strand_id
1 'polypeptide(L)'
;LHSVDYDSVYEAAIRMQEILVYESPVIVCYEKTYFSAYRTDRLEGYVNDRFRGATGWWTNYRAHLRASEDGPSGGTLRRSLSEPIDTFNILATGSQETHDLLSMLYDSLLRQDANGGLLPWLAESCALATHEDDPSVSQNHTRVTFDLVQNATWSDGEPLTASDVVFTLDFYRDAAGHSYSQELNGMSALYTQTPYRVIIEFDTQSYWHLYTLTDMPILPAHALSDISPDEWESWNPDPAESMVTSGPFNVSEHVPGSYTRLTANEQYFRNPRSDFHSPVVHSASGDLVYEAGTEGHTISWNVTDESPSAYVITMNGTVVESGPWNGSVILFNVDGLDPGTYRFALTVNDTAGNSVSDIVVITVDPAPLAPTTLHPLTIAAIAITSGSSVVIALGSALIVRHRLRRASSDNTPENTDRSSPDDTESPV
;
A
#
# COMPACT_ATOMS: atom_id res chain seq x y z
N LEU A 1 -13.92 5.25 4.18
CA LEU A 1 -13.51 3.88 3.78
C LEU A 1 -13.93 3.52 2.36
N HIS A 2 -15.08 3.96 1.84
CA HIS A 2 -15.57 3.66 0.48
C HIS A 2 -15.06 4.62 -0.62
N SER A 3 -13.82 5.12 -0.47
CA SER A 3 -13.20 5.95 -1.51
C SER A 3 -12.15 5.12 -2.24
N VAL A 4 -11.93 5.41 -3.53
CA VAL A 4 -10.78 4.90 -4.29
C VAL A 4 -9.52 5.73 -4.09
N ASP A 5 -9.66 6.91 -3.48
CA ASP A 5 -8.56 7.77 -3.06
C ASP A 5 -8.02 7.30 -1.69
N TYR A 6 -6.74 6.94 -1.66
CA TYR A 6 -6.01 6.50 -0.47
C TYR A 6 -6.10 7.52 0.67
N ASP A 7 -5.98 8.81 0.39
CA ASP A 7 -5.85 9.86 1.42
C ASP A 7 -7.14 9.98 2.21
N SER A 8 -8.24 10.00 1.45
CA SER A 8 -9.59 9.93 1.99
C SER A 8 -9.79 8.68 2.83
N VAL A 9 -9.22 7.54 2.42
CA VAL A 9 -9.28 6.28 3.19
C VAL A 9 -8.39 6.33 4.43
N TYR A 10 -7.18 6.89 4.33
CA TYR A 10 -6.20 7.04 5.39
C TYR A 10 -6.72 7.97 6.49
N GLU A 11 -7.20 9.15 6.14
CA GLU A 11 -7.79 10.11 7.09
C GLU A 11 -9.05 9.53 7.75
N ALA A 12 -9.89 8.82 6.98
CA ALA A 12 -11.03 8.11 7.57
C ALA A 12 -10.58 7.03 8.56
N ALA A 13 -9.52 6.27 8.26
CA ALA A 13 -8.97 5.26 9.14
C ALA A 13 -8.35 5.87 10.42
N ILE A 14 -7.61 6.97 10.31
CA ILE A 14 -7.09 7.73 11.46
C ILE A 14 -8.25 8.23 12.31
N ARG A 15 -9.28 8.82 11.70
CA ARG A 15 -10.44 9.32 12.44
C ARG A 15 -11.19 8.20 13.16
N MET A 16 -11.29 7.02 12.55
CA MET A 16 -11.83 5.83 13.20
C MET A 16 -10.97 5.40 14.39
N GLN A 17 -9.64 5.40 14.26
CA GLN A 17 -8.74 5.08 15.37
C GLN A 17 -8.89 6.09 16.51
N GLU A 18 -9.01 7.39 16.23
CA GLU A 18 -9.27 8.41 17.25
C GLU A 18 -10.57 8.12 18.01
N ILE A 19 -11.66 7.83 17.29
CA ILE A 19 -12.94 7.44 17.92
C ILE A 19 -12.73 6.19 18.78
N LEU A 20 -12.03 5.18 18.26
CA LEU A 20 -11.81 3.92 18.95
C LEU A 20 -10.99 4.09 20.24
N VAL A 21 -10.03 5.01 20.26
CA VAL A 21 -9.28 5.39 21.47
C VAL A 21 -10.18 5.98 22.56
N TYR A 22 -11.19 6.79 22.17
CA TYR A 22 -12.13 7.38 23.13
C TYR A 22 -13.20 6.39 23.58
N GLU A 23 -13.75 5.61 22.66
CA GLU A 23 -14.86 4.66 22.93
C GLU A 23 -14.37 3.36 23.58
N SER A 24 -13.11 2.98 23.37
CA SER A 24 -12.47 1.81 23.98
C SER A 24 -11.15 2.23 24.65
N PRO A 25 -11.20 2.84 25.85
CA PRO A 25 -10.02 3.42 26.51
C PRO A 25 -8.99 2.38 26.98
N VAL A 26 -9.31 1.09 26.85
CA VAL A 26 -8.39 -0.02 27.10
C VAL A 26 -8.24 -0.82 25.81
N ILE A 27 -7.30 -0.40 24.97
CA ILE A 27 -6.80 -1.23 23.89
C ILE A 27 -5.66 -2.06 24.49
N VAL A 28 -5.84 -3.38 24.58
CA VAL A 28 -4.72 -4.28 24.92
C VAL A 28 -3.82 -4.35 23.70
N CYS A 29 -2.83 -3.47 23.63
CA CYS A 29 -1.76 -3.55 22.65
C CYS A 29 -0.83 -4.71 23.07
N TYR A 30 -1.10 -5.92 22.57
CA TYR A 30 -0.10 -6.98 22.56
C TYR A 30 0.81 -6.75 21.35
N GLU A 31 2.03 -6.29 21.61
CA GLU A 31 3.07 -6.22 20.58
C GLU A 31 4.05 -7.38 20.81
N LYS A 32 4.08 -8.32 19.86
CA LYS A 32 5.06 -9.41 19.89
C LYS A 32 6.38 -8.87 19.36
N THR A 33 7.33 -8.59 20.25
CA THR A 33 8.69 -8.25 19.84
C THR A 33 9.40 -9.49 19.30
N TYR A 34 9.70 -9.48 18.00
CA TYR A 34 10.48 -10.54 17.37
C TYR A 34 11.96 -10.19 17.44
N PHE A 35 12.78 -11.10 17.97
CA PHE A 35 14.23 -11.00 17.93
C PHE A 35 14.77 -11.93 16.86
N SER A 36 15.47 -11.35 15.89
CA SER A 36 16.13 -12.10 14.81
C SER A 36 17.63 -11.95 14.95
N ALA A 37 18.31 -13.06 15.24
CA ALA A 37 19.77 -13.11 15.21
C ALA A 37 20.21 -13.51 13.80
N TYR A 38 21.04 -12.69 13.17
CA TYR A 38 21.59 -12.96 11.84
C TYR A 38 23.09 -12.64 11.80
N ARG A 39 23.78 -13.29 10.87
CA ARG A 39 25.24 -13.21 10.74
C ARG A 39 25.63 -12.10 9.78
N THR A 40 26.30 -11.07 10.30
CA THR A 40 26.81 -9.96 9.49
C THR A 40 28.30 -10.08 9.16
N ASP A 41 28.97 -11.14 9.59
CA ASP A 41 30.39 -11.35 9.33
C ASP A 41 30.67 -11.85 7.91
N ARG A 42 29.75 -12.65 7.33
CA ARG A 42 29.89 -13.20 5.97
C ARG A 42 28.79 -12.78 5.00
N LEU A 43 27.60 -12.48 5.51
CA LEU A 43 26.44 -12.10 4.70
C LEU A 43 26.10 -10.63 4.91
N GLU A 44 25.58 -10.00 3.86
CA GLU A 44 24.96 -8.67 3.87
C GLU A 44 23.67 -8.68 3.04
N GLY A 45 23.02 -7.51 2.86
CA GLY A 45 21.72 -7.43 2.18
C GLY A 45 20.51 -7.74 3.08
N TYR A 46 20.68 -7.74 4.41
CA TYR A 46 19.58 -7.89 5.35
C TYR A 46 18.64 -6.68 5.30
N VAL A 47 17.34 -6.95 5.14
CA VAL A 47 16.29 -5.93 5.08
C VAL A 47 15.43 -6.07 6.33
N ASN A 48 15.37 -5.01 7.15
CA ASN A 48 14.51 -4.96 8.32
C ASN A 48 13.10 -4.50 7.92
N ASP A 49 12.31 -5.39 7.32
CA ASP A 49 10.97 -5.04 6.87
C ASP A 49 9.97 -4.89 8.03
N ARG A 50 8.91 -4.12 7.79
CA ARG A 50 7.91 -3.76 8.80
C ARG A 50 7.11 -4.95 9.36
N PHE A 51 7.04 -6.08 8.65
CA PHE A 51 6.19 -7.21 9.00
C PHE A 51 6.96 -8.33 9.71
N ARG A 52 8.18 -8.62 9.26
CA ARG A 52 9.00 -9.78 9.65
C ARG A 52 10.41 -9.41 10.11
N GLY A 53 10.77 -8.14 10.08
CA GLY A 53 12.11 -7.67 10.34
C GLY A 53 13.14 -8.35 9.44
N ALA A 54 14.32 -8.67 9.96
CA ALA A 54 15.39 -9.31 9.20
C ALA A 54 15.13 -10.78 8.79
N THR A 55 13.90 -11.29 8.89
CA THR A 55 13.55 -12.66 8.48
C THR A 55 12.49 -12.72 7.40
N GLY A 56 12.05 -11.57 6.89
CA GLY A 56 11.04 -11.53 5.84
C GLY A 56 11.57 -11.83 4.45
N TRP A 57 10.63 -11.78 3.52
CA TRP A 57 10.84 -12.09 2.11
C TRP A 57 11.99 -11.28 1.52
N TRP A 58 12.07 -9.97 1.81
CA TRP A 58 13.11 -9.07 1.30
C TRP A 58 14.52 -9.46 1.72
N THR A 59 14.70 -9.96 2.96
CA THR A 59 16.00 -10.49 3.39
C THR A 59 16.34 -11.75 2.60
N ASN A 60 15.39 -12.69 2.46
CA ASN A 60 15.67 -13.94 1.73
C ASN A 60 16.01 -13.66 0.27
N TYR A 61 15.35 -12.67 -0.33
CA TYR A 61 15.55 -12.23 -1.70
C TYR A 61 16.90 -11.54 -1.91
N ARG A 62 17.32 -10.66 -0.99
CA ARG A 62 18.53 -9.83 -1.15
C ARG A 62 19.78 -10.35 -0.46
N ALA A 63 19.68 -11.24 0.53
CA ALA A 63 20.86 -11.65 1.30
C ALA A 63 21.90 -12.36 0.43
N HIS A 64 23.15 -11.92 0.53
CA HIS A 64 24.27 -12.42 -0.28
C HIS A 64 25.59 -12.38 0.49
N LEU A 65 26.60 -13.08 -0.02
CA LEU A 65 27.96 -13.01 0.52
C LEU A 65 28.51 -11.60 0.40
N ARG A 66 29.24 -11.15 1.42
CA ARG A 66 30.00 -9.91 1.34
C ARG A 66 31.05 -9.96 0.24
N ALA A 67 31.45 -8.80 -0.27
CA ALA A 67 32.59 -8.69 -1.18
C ALA A 67 33.89 -9.34 -0.64
N SER A 68 34.07 -9.36 0.69
CA SER A 68 35.21 -10.03 1.35
C SER A 68 35.16 -11.57 1.33
N GLU A 69 34.02 -12.15 0.94
CA GLU A 69 33.72 -13.59 0.92
C GLU A 69 33.29 -14.04 -0.49
N ASP A 70 33.87 -13.44 -1.53
CA ASP A 70 33.56 -13.71 -2.95
C ASP A 70 32.14 -13.31 -3.40
N GLY A 71 31.49 -12.39 -2.66
CA GLY A 71 30.28 -11.70 -3.09
C GLY A 71 30.48 -10.78 -4.31
N PRO A 72 29.45 -10.04 -4.77
CA PRO A 72 28.17 -9.80 -4.10
C PRO A 72 27.08 -10.85 -4.40
N SER A 73 27.40 -11.98 -5.02
CA SER A 73 26.42 -13.03 -5.30
C SER A 73 26.73 -14.34 -4.56
N GLY A 74 25.71 -15.19 -4.43
CA GLY A 74 25.85 -16.51 -3.83
C GLY A 74 25.84 -16.53 -2.30
N GLY A 75 26.25 -17.69 -1.75
CA GLY A 75 26.16 -17.99 -0.31
C GLY A 75 24.98 -18.89 0.04
N THR A 76 24.86 -19.18 1.33
CA THR A 76 23.73 -19.95 1.88
C THR A 76 23.26 -19.28 3.16
N LEU A 77 22.13 -18.60 3.08
CA LEU A 77 21.40 -18.14 4.25
C LEU A 77 20.69 -19.34 4.89
N ARG A 78 21.01 -19.62 6.15
CA ARG A 78 20.34 -20.67 6.93
C ARG A 78 19.37 -20.01 7.90
N ARG A 79 18.08 -20.26 7.70
CA ARG A 79 17.00 -19.84 8.60
C ARG A 79 16.50 -21.06 9.39
N SER A 80 16.35 -20.89 10.69
CA SER A 80 15.67 -21.88 11.54
C SER A 80 14.17 -21.63 11.51
N LEU A 81 13.38 -22.69 11.39
CA LEU A 81 11.92 -22.65 11.49
C LEU A 81 11.50 -23.25 12.84
N SER A 82 10.40 -22.74 13.41
CA SER A 82 9.81 -23.26 14.66
C SER A 82 9.20 -24.65 14.46
N GLU A 83 8.76 -24.92 13.23
CA GLU A 83 7.99 -26.09 12.84
C GLU A 83 8.41 -26.55 11.43
N PRO A 84 8.23 -27.85 11.11
CA PRO A 84 8.50 -28.37 9.79
C PRO A 84 7.45 -27.86 8.78
N ILE A 85 7.83 -27.88 7.50
CA ILE A 85 6.90 -27.61 6.40
C ILE A 85 5.81 -28.69 6.37
N ASP A 86 4.56 -28.26 6.40
CA ASP A 86 3.37 -29.11 6.47
C ASP A 86 2.84 -29.52 5.09
N THR A 87 2.95 -28.64 4.10
CA THR A 87 2.50 -28.88 2.72
C THR A 87 3.27 -28.00 1.71
N PHE A 88 3.25 -28.39 0.43
CA PHE A 88 3.70 -27.54 -0.66
C PHE A 88 2.54 -26.92 -1.45
N ASN A 89 1.30 -27.15 -1.02
CA ASN A 89 0.13 -26.41 -1.47
C ASN A 89 0.09 -25.02 -0.81
N ILE A 90 0.31 -23.95 -1.58
CA ILE A 90 0.26 -22.57 -1.05
C ILE A 90 -1.13 -22.17 -0.54
N LEU A 91 -2.18 -22.87 -0.95
CA LEU A 91 -3.56 -22.60 -0.55
C LEU A 91 -3.98 -23.34 0.73
N ALA A 92 -3.31 -24.45 1.08
CA ALA A 92 -3.75 -25.32 2.17
C ALA A 92 -2.93 -25.22 3.45
N THR A 93 -1.85 -24.45 3.47
CA THR A 93 -1.04 -24.31 4.68
C THR A 93 -1.74 -23.44 5.73
N GLY A 94 -1.79 -23.94 6.97
CA GLY A 94 -2.15 -23.15 8.14
C GLY A 94 -0.94 -22.63 8.91
N SER A 95 0.27 -23.04 8.51
CA SER A 95 1.54 -22.66 9.12
C SER A 95 2.06 -21.36 8.53
N GLN A 96 2.43 -20.44 9.41
CA GLN A 96 3.01 -19.17 8.97
C GLN A 96 4.43 -19.36 8.40
N GLU A 97 5.19 -20.30 8.96
CA GLU A 97 6.53 -20.67 8.54
C GLU A 97 6.52 -21.30 7.16
N THR A 98 5.55 -22.19 6.88
CA THR A 98 5.34 -22.74 5.55
C THR A 98 4.90 -21.66 4.58
N HIS A 99 3.94 -20.81 4.95
CA HIS A 99 3.50 -19.70 4.09
C HIS A 99 4.68 -18.77 3.70
N ASP A 100 5.53 -18.40 4.66
CA ASP A 100 6.73 -17.59 4.38
C ASP A 100 7.64 -18.28 3.35
N LEU A 101 7.78 -19.62 3.42
CA LEU A 101 8.55 -20.40 2.45
C LEU A 101 7.89 -20.43 1.07
N LEU A 102 6.60 -20.75 1.00
CA LEU A 102 5.87 -20.87 -0.26
C LEU A 102 5.73 -19.52 -0.97
N SER A 103 5.66 -18.41 -0.23
CA SER A 103 5.66 -17.05 -0.80
C SER A 103 6.95 -16.67 -1.54
N MET A 104 8.03 -17.46 -1.40
CA MET A 104 9.26 -17.32 -2.19
C MET A 104 9.22 -18.09 -3.51
N LEU A 105 8.23 -18.97 -3.68
CA LEU A 105 8.07 -19.83 -4.87
C LEU A 105 7.09 -19.23 -5.89
N TYR A 106 6.20 -18.32 -5.46
CA TYR A 106 5.19 -17.72 -6.33
C TYR A 106 5.20 -16.19 -6.22
N ASP A 107 5.08 -15.51 -7.36
CA ASP A 107 4.92 -14.06 -7.43
C ASP A 107 3.45 -13.63 -7.39
N SER A 108 3.23 -12.38 -7.01
CA SER A 108 1.94 -11.69 -6.97
C SER A 108 1.96 -10.46 -7.89
N LEU A 109 0.79 -9.97 -8.31
CA LEU A 109 0.66 -8.74 -9.11
C LEU A 109 1.31 -7.54 -8.38
N LEU A 110 0.90 -7.37 -7.13
CA LEU A 110 1.41 -6.38 -6.20
C LEU A 110 2.09 -7.09 -5.03
N ARG A 111 3.16 -6.52 -4.51
CA ARG A 111 3.87 -6.97 -3.30
C ARG A 111 4.00 -5.80 -2.34
N GLN A 112 4.15 -6.07 -1.04
CA GLN A 112 4.50 -5.02 -0.09
C GLN A 112 6.00 -4.79 -0.06
N ASP A 113 6.43 -3.53 -0.17
CA ASP A 113 7.83 -3.16 0.04
C ASP A 113 8.25 -3.31 1.51
N ALA A 114 9.54 -3.07 1.81
CA ALA A 114 10.06 -3.22 3.16
C ALA A 114 9.39 -2.31 4.20
N ASN A 115 8.76 -1.21 3.77
CA ASN A 115 8.08 -0.24 4.63
C ASN A 115 6.56 -0.48 4.73
N GLY A 116 6.02 -1.41 3.93
CA GLY A 116 4.60 -1.73 3.82
C GLY A 116 3.84 -0.92 2.77
N GLY A 117 4.55 -0.25 1.86
CA GLY A 117 3.95 0.36 0.68
C GLY A 117 3.59 -0.70 -0.38
N LEU A 118 2.54 -0.43 -1.17
CA LEU A 118 2.19 -1.29 -2.30
C LEU A 118 3.19 -1.07 -3.44
N LEU A 119 3.77 -2.15 -3.93
CA LEU A 119 4.78 -2.18 -4.97
C LEU A 119 4.28 -3.04 -6.15
N PRO A 120 4.14 -2.47 -7.36
CA PRO A 120 3.99 -3.27 -8.57
C PRO A 120 5.15 -4.25 -8.70
N TRP A 121 4.84 -5.54 -8.79
CA TRP A 121 5.84 -6.61 -8.76
C TRP A 121 5.85 -7.41 -10.06
N LEU A 122 4.91 -8.36 -10.22
CA LEU A 122 4.65 -8.98 -11.52
C LEU A 122 3.95 -7.99 -12.48
N ALA A 123 3.20 -7.04 -11.94
CA ALA A 123 2.75 -5.89 -12.69
C ALA A 123 3.88 -4.84 -12.83
N GLU A 124 4.01 -4.24 -14.00
CA GLU A 124 4.86 -3.05 -14.22
C GLU A 124 4.11 -1.75 -13.92
N SER A 125 2.78 -1.75 -14.08
CA SER A 125 1.92 -0.61 -13.80
C SER A 125 0.57 -1.06 -13.22
N CYS A 126 -0.07 -0.16 -12.47
CA CYS A 126 -1.40 -0.35 -11.92
C CYS A 126 -2.19 0.96 -12.02
N ALA A 127 -3.37 0.91 -12.63
CA ALA A 127 -4.27 2.05 -12.76
C ALA A 127 -5.65 1.73 -12.18
N LEU A 128 -6.21 2.66 -11.42
CA LEU A 128 -7.58 2.60 -10.90
C LEU A 128 -8.45 3.58 -11.67
N ALA A 129 -9.68 3.16 -11.94
CA ALA A 129 -10.68 4.02 -12.54
C ALA A 129 -12.06 3.75 -11.92
N THR A 130 -12.85 4.81 -11.79
CA THR A 130 -14.27 4.76 -11.44
C THR A 130 -15.11 5.24 -12.62
N HIS A 131 -16.44 5.25 -12.47
CA HIS A 131 -17.33 5.85 -13.46
C HIS A 131 -17.03 7.35 -13.71
N GLU A 132 -16.47 8.08 -12.74
CA GLU A 132 -16.11 9.49 -12.92
C GLU A 132 -14.92 9.65 -13.88
N ASP A 133 -13.97 8.71 -13.82
CA ASP A 133 -12.76 8.70 -14.65
C ASP A 133 -13.03 8.09 -16.04
N ASP A 134 -13.85 7.03 -16.09
CA ASP A 134 -14.19 6.28 -17.30
C ASP A 134 -15.68 5.89 -17.29
N PRO A 135 -16.53 6.52 -18.13
CA PRO A 135 -17.96 6.21 -18.22
C PRO A 135 -18.30 4.77 -18.63
N SER A 136 -17.33 3.97 -19.07
CA SER A 136 -17.53 2.54 -19.33
C SER A 136 -17.50 1.68 -18.07
N VAL A 137 -17.02 2.22 -16.94
CA VAL A 137 -17.08 1.58 -15.62
C VAL A 137 -18.47 1.84 -15.04
N SER A 138 -19.13 0.81 -14.49
CA SER A 138 -20.45 0.96 -13.88
C SER A 138 -20.43 1.91 -12.67
N GLN A 139 -21.57 2.56 -12.39
CA GLN A 139 -21.68 3.42 -11.21
C GLN A 139 -21.39 2.62 -9.94
N ASN A 140 -20.65 3.22 -9.00
CA ASN A 140 -20.20 2.61 -7.75
C ASN A 140 -19.25 1.41 -7.92
N HIS A 141 -18.67 1.19 -9.11
CA HIS A 141 -17.64 0.17 -9.31
C HIS A 141 -16.22 0.77 -9.30
N THR A 142 -15.24 -0.09 -9.08
CA THR A 142 -13.81 0.20 -9.29
C THR A 142 -13.25 -0.74 -10.35
N ARG A 143 -12.61 -0.20 -11.38
CA ARG A 143 -11.80 -0.94 -12.33
C ARG A 143 -10.32 -0.82 -11.95
N VAL A 144 -9.64 -1.95 -11.87
CA VAL A 144 -8.18 -2.04 -11.69
C VAL A 144 -7.58 -2.63 -12.96
N THR A 145 -6.64 -1.92 -13.57
CA THR A 145 -5.92 -2.36 -14.78
C THR A 145 -4.45 -2.57 -14.45
N PHE A 146 -3.94 -3.75 -14.75
CA PHE A 146 -2.52 -4.09 -14.63
C PHE A 146 -1.91 -4.35 -16.01
N ASP A 147 -0.74 -3.75 -16.25
CA ASP A 147 0.18 -4.20 -17.28
C ASP A 147 1.24 -5.09 -16.63
N LEU A 148 1.51 -6.26 -17.21
CA LEU A 148 2.42 -7.27 -16.68
C LEU A 148 3.80 -7.12 -17.30
N VAL A 149 4.83 -7.51 -16.54
CA VAL A 149 6.18 -7.68 -17.11
C VAL A 149 6.18 -8.73 -18.22
N GLN A 150 6.90 -8.47 -19.31
CA GLN A 150 6.89 -9.34 -20.49
C GLN A 150 7.99 -10.42 -20.48
N ASN A 151 8.93 -10.35 -19.53
CA ASN A 151 10.05 -11.26 -19.39
C ASN A 151 9.84 -12.31 -18.28
N ALA A 152 8.67 -12.35 -17.63
CA ALA A 152 8.36 -13.35 -16.62
C ALA A 152 8.09 -14.73 -17.25
N THR A 153 8.70 -15.75 -16.66
CA THR A 153 8.53 -17.15 -17.03
C THR A 153 8.34 -17.99 -15.78
N TRP A 154 7.60 -19.08 -15.92
CA TRP A 154 7.57 -20.17 -14.96
C TRP A 154 8.91 -20.93 -14.95
N SER A 155 9.16 -21.72 -13.90
CA SER A 155 10.38 -22.50 -13.72
C SER A 155 10.59 -23.60 -14.77
N ASP A 156 9.54 -23.99 -15.48
CA ASP A 156 9.57 -24.92 -16.63
C ASP A 156 9.84 -24.20 -17.97
N GLY A 157 9.92 -22.87 -17.96
CA GLY A 157 10.21 -22.04 -19.12
C GLY A 157 8.97 -21.54 -19.88
N GLU A 158 7.76 -21.90 -19.46
CA GLU A 158 6.54 -21.32 -20.05
C GLU A 158 6.42 -19.83 -19.68
N PRO A 159 5.99 -18.95 -20.60
CA PRO A 159 5.76 -17.54 -20.28
C PRO A 159 4.65 -17.37 -19.23
N LEU A 160 4.87 -16.50 -18.25
CA LEU A 160 3.84 -16.10 -17.30
C LEU A 160 3.03 -14.94 -17.91
N THR A 161 1.73 -15.15 -18.13
CA THR A 161 0.88 -14.23 -18.89
C THR A 161 -0.37 -13.79 -18.14
N ALA A 162 -1.12 -12.85 -18.72
CA ALA A 162 -2.42 -12.43 -18.25
C ALA A 162 -3.43 -13.59 -18.15
N SER A 163 -3.26 -14.64 -18.94
CA SER A 163 -4.12 -15.84 -18.86
C SER A 163 -3.93 -16.59 -17.53
N ASP A 164 -2.71 -16.67 -17.01
CA ASP A 164 -2.44 -17.29 -15.69
C ASP A 164 -3.08 -16.49 -14.57
N VAL A 165 -3.03 -15.16 -14.65
CA VAL A 165 -3.66 -14.26 -13.69
C VAL A 165 -5.17 -14.42 -13.71
N VAL A 166 -5.79 -14.43 -14.91
CA VAL A 166 -7.23 -14.62 -15.05
C VAL A 166 -7.65 -15.97 -14.50
N PHE A 167 -6.96 -17.04 -14.88
CA PHE A 167 -7.20 -18.38 -14.35
C PHE A 167 -7.11 -18.40 -12.82
N THR A 168 -6.07 -17.81 -12.25
CA THR A 168 -5.82 -17.83 -10.81
C THR A 168 -6.93 -17.12 -10.04
N LEU A 169 -7.32 -15.92 -10.46
CA LEU A 169 -8.34 -15.14 -9.75
C LEU A 169 -9.74 -15.75 -9.90
N ASP A 170 -10.06 -16.34 -11.06
CA ASP A 170 -11.28 -17.14 -11.23
C ASP A 170 -11.25 -18.38 -10.31
N PHE A 171 -10.13 -19.11 -10.28
CA PHE A 171 -9.93 -20.27 -9.41
C PHE A 171 -10.13 -19.90 -7.93
N TYR A 172 -9.56 -18.78 -7.48
CA TYR A 172 -9.71 -18.30 -6.10
C TYR A 172 -11.13 -17.87 -5.74
N ARG A 173 -11.80 -17.15 -6.65
CA ARG A 173 -13.21 -16.77 -6.45
C ARG A 173 -14.08 -18.02 -6.28
N ASP A 174 -13.83 -19.05 -7.07
CA ASP A 174 -14.65 -20.24 -7.14
C ASP A 174 -14.21 -21.34 -6.15
N ALA A 175 -13.07 -21.18 -5.47
CA ALA A 175 -12.55 -22.10 -4.45
C ALA A 175 -13.32 -21.99 -3.14
N ALA A 176 -14.46 -22.69 -3.06
CA ALA A 176 -15.34 -22.65 -1.91
C ALA A 176 -14.60 -22.99 -0.59
N GLY A 177 -14.82 -22.15 0.43
CA GLY A 177 -14.22 -22.33 1.76
C GLY A 177 -12.82 -21.75 1.94
N HIS A 178 -12.13 -21.39 0.85
CA HIS A 178 -10.84 -20.69 0.93
C HIS A 178 -11.04 -19.20 1.24
N SER A 179 -10.11 -18.55 1.95
CA SER A 179 -10.21 -17.12 2.31
C SER A 179 -10.29 -16.21 1.08
N TYR A 180 -9.52 -16.52 0.03
CA TYR A 180 -9.52 -15.76 -1.22
C TYR A 180 -10.90 -15.69 -1.90
N SER A 181 -11.76 -16.70 -1.73
CA SER A 181 -13.14 -16.64 -2.24
C SER A 181 -13.95 -15.51 -1.58
N GLN A 182 -13.71 -15.25 -0.30
CA GLN A 182 -14.37 -14.17 0.44
C GLN A 182 -13.80 -12.81 0.06
N GLU A 183 -12.47 -12.74 -0.12
CA GLU A 183 -11.75 -11.54 -0.52
C GLU A 183 -12.13 -11.08 -1.94
N LEU A 184 -12.40 -12.02 -2.85
CA LEU A 184 -12.77 -11.77 -4.24
C LEU A 184 -14.28 -11.76 -4.50
N ASN A 185 -15.12 -11.85 -3.46
CA ASN A 185 -16.58 -11.92 -3.61
C ASN A 185 -17.19 -10.71 -4.35
N GLY A 186 -16.56 -9.53 -4.24
CA GLY A 186 -16.98 -8.31 -4.95
C GLY A 186 -16.49 -8.21 -6.40
N MET A 187 -15.72 -9.19 -6.90
CA MET A 187 -15.18 -9.20 -8.26
C MET A 187 -16.28 -9.50 -9.28
N SER A 188 -16.77 -8.45 -9.92
CA SER A 188 -17.88 -8.48 -10.90
C SER A 188 -17.46 -8.85 -12.32
N ALA A 189 -16.22 -8.54 -12.71
CA ALA A 189 -15.66 -8.93 -13.99
C ALA A 189 -14.14 -9.08 -13.90
N LEU A 190 -13.61 -9.99 -14.72
CA LEU A 190 -12.20 -10.27 -14.87
C LEU A 190 -11.95 -10.68 -16.31
N TYR A 191 -11.06 -9.97 -17.00
CA TYR A 191 -10.77 -10.24 -18.40
C TYR A 191 -9.41 -9.72 -18.82
N THR A 192 -8.96 -10.20 -19.98
CA THR A 192 -7.72 -9.77 -20.62
C THR A 192 -7.98 -9.42 -22.09
N GLN A 193 -7.32 -8.36 -22.57
CA GLN A 193 -7.39 -7.92 -23.97
C GLN A 193 -6.11 -8.23 -24.75
N THR A 194 -4.99 -8.39 -24.03
CA THR A 194 -3.66 -8.68 -24.59
C THR A 194 -2.95 -9.66 -23.65
N PRO A 195 -1.94 -10.41 -24.11
CA PRO A 195 -1.24 -11.39 -23.26
C PRO A 195 -0.62 -10.84 -21.97
N TYR A 196 -0.50 -9.51 -21.83
CA TYR A 196 0.15 -8.85 -20.70
C TYR A 196 -0.71 -7.74 -20.07
N ARG A 197 -2.02 -7.70 -20.34
CA ARG A 197 -2.93 -6.75 -19.70
C ARG A 197 -4.10 -7.47 -19.04
N VAL A 198 -4.30 -7.20 -17.76
CA VAL A 198 -5.41 -7.74 -16.96
C VAL A 198 -6.29 -6.60 -16.48
N ILE A 199 -7.61 -6.78 -16.61
CA ILE A 199 -8.60 -5.84 -16.11
C ILE A 199 -9.51 -6.57 -15.13
N ILE A 200 -9.66 -5.99 -13.95
CA ILE A 200 -10.46 -6.49 -12.84
C ILE A 200 -11.49 -5.42 -12.48
N GLU A 201 -12.76 -5.79 -12.34
CA GLU A 201 -13.82 -4.86 -11.94
C GLU A 201 -14.50 -5.34 -10.67
N PHE A 202 -14.55 -4.47 -9.67
CA PHE A 202 -15.26 -4.71 -8.42
C PHE A 202 -16.57 -3.94 -8.38
N ASP A 203 -17.61 -4.52 -7.78
CA ASP A 203 -18.96 -3.96 -7.67
C ASP A 203 -19.12 -2.84 -6.61
N THR A 204 -18.00 -2.41 -6.02
CA THR A 204 -17.93 -1.38 -5.00
C THR A 204 -16.76 -0.44 -5.26
N GLN A 205 -16.92 0.84 -4.91
CA GLN A 205 -15.82 1.81 -4.91
C GLN A 205 -14.98 1.68 -3.64
N SER A 206 -13.73 1.24 -3.80
CA SER A 206 -12.82 1.07 -2.67
C SER A 206 -11.35 0.99 -3.11
N TYR A 207 -10.49 1.75 -2.45
CA TYR A 207 -9.04 1.60 -2.56
C TYR A 207 -8.56 0.23 -2.06
N TRP A 208 -9.28 -0.35 -1.08
CA TRP A 208 -8.90 -1.62 -0.45
C TRP A 208 -8.85 -2.79 -1.42
N HIS A 209 -9.47 -2.69 -2.61
CA HIS A 209 -9.36 -3.69 -3.66
C HIS A 209 -7.91 -3.93 -4.11
N LEU A 210 -7.03 -2.91 -4.07
CA LEU A 210 -5.60 -3.12 -4.33
C LEU A 210 -4.93 -3.93 -3.23
N TYR A 211 -5.28 -3.64 -1.98
CA TYR A 211 -4.74 -4.36 -0.83
C TYR A 211 -5.17 -5.84 -0.87
N THR A 212 -6.41 -6.13 -1.28
CA THR A 212 -6.90 -7.49 -1.55
C THR A 212 -6.03 -8.24 -2.56
N LEU A 213 -5.57 -7.56 -3.61
CA LEU A 213 -4.75 -8.16 -4.68
C LEU A 213 -3.24 -8.22 -4.36
N THR A 214 -2.84 -7.72 -3.19
CA THR A 214 -1.45 -7.65 -2.77
C THR A 214 -1.01 -8.93 -2.08
N ASP A 215 0.19 -9.42 -2.42
CA ASP A 215 0.77 -10.68 -1.94
C ASP A 215 -0.10 -11.92 -2.24
N MET A 216 -1.13 -11.79 -3.10
CA MET A 216 -1.94 -12.91 -3.60
C MET A 216 -1.18 -13.64 -4.72
N PRO A 217 -0.77 -14.91 -4.52
CA PRO A 217 0.12 -15.61 -5.44
C PRO A 217 -0.58 -15.97 -6.74
N ILE A 218 0.12 -15.78 -7.87
CA ILE A 218 -0.31 -16.25 -9.19
C ILE A 218 0.08 -17.72 -9.35
N LEU A 219 -0.88 -18.53 -9.81
CA LEU A 219 -0.72 -19.97 -9.97
C LEU A 219 -0.50 -20.36 -11.44
N PRO A 220 0.29 -21.42 -11.70
CA PRO A 220 0.53 -21.91 -13.05
C PRO A 220 -0.72 -22.59 -13.61
N ALA A 221 -1.43 -21.94 -14.52
CA ALA A 221 -2.70 -22.43 -15.03
C ALA A 221 -2.57 -23.82 -15.68
N HIS A 222 -1.48 -24.06 -16.41
CA HIS A 222 -1.20 -25.32 -17.07
C HIS A 222 -0.90 -26.48 -16.12
N ALA A 223 -0.46 -26.20 -14.89
CA ALA A 223 -0.22 -27.23 -13.87
C ALA A 223 -1.43 -27.48 -12.97
N LEU A 224 -2.40 -26.57 -12.94
CA LEU A 224 -3.63 -26.68 -12.13
C LEU A 224 -4.90 -26.92 -12.97
N SER A 225 -4.82 -26.96 -14.30
CA SER A 225 -6.01 -26.98 -15.17
C SER A 225 -6.93 -28.18 -14.95
N ASP A 226 -6.41 -29.28 -14.40
CA ASP A 226 -7.17 -30.50 -14.11
C ASP A 226 -7.75 -30.55 -12.69
N ILE A 227 -7.44 -29.56 -11.85
CA ILE A 227 -7.93 -29.46 -10.47
C ILE A 227 -9.17 -28.56 -10.45
N SER A 228 -10.27 -29.08 -9.92
CA SER A 228 -11.46 -28.27 -9.67
C SER A 228 -11.19 -27.24 -8.55
N PRO A 229 -11.71 -26.00 -8.64
CA PRO A 229 -11.63 -25.03 -7.54
C PRO A 229 -12.16 -25.58 -6.21
N ASP A 230 -13.22 -26.40 -6.22
CA ASP A 230 -13.75 -27.04 -5.00
C ASP A 230 -12.80 -28.07 -4.37
N GLU A 231 -11.79 -28.51 -5.12
CA GLU A 231 -10.79 -29.51 -4.72
C GLU A 231 -9.40 -28.86 -4.52
N TRP A 232 -9.36 -27.55 -4.26
CA TRP A 232 -8.13 -26.79 -4.09
C TRP A 232 -7.16 -27.37 -3.05
N GLU A 233 -7.67 -28.03 -2.00
CA GLU A 233 -6.86 -28.71 -0.98
C GLU A 233 -6.04 -29.89 -1.53
N SER A 234 -6.52 -30.51 -2.61
CA SER A 234 -5.92 -31.71 -3.20
C SER A 234 -4.64 -31.43 -4.00
N TRP A 235 -4.47 -30.19 -4.47
CA TRP A 235 -3.30 -29.80 -5.23
C TRP A 235 -2.09 -29.67 -4.32
N ASN A 236 -1.16 -30.63 -4.33
CA ASN A 236 0.05 -30.57 -3.52
C ASN A 236 1.26 -30.97 -4.36
N PRO A 237 1.98 -30.00 -4.96
CA PRO A 237 3.17 -30.28 -5.76
C PRO A 237 4.21 -31.07 -4.96
N ASP A 238 4.79 -32.11 -5.57
CA ASP A 238 5.85 -32.88 -4.95
C ASP A 238 7.20 -32.18 -5.17
N PRO A 239 7.94 -31.77 -4.13
CA PRO A 239 9.28 -31.21 -4.31
C PRO A 239 10.29 -32.19 -4.94
N ALA A 240 9.99 -33.49 -4.99
CA ALA A 240 10.77 -34.48 -5.71
C ALA A 240 10.49 -34.49 -7.23
N GLU A 241 9.32 -34.01 -7.65
CA GLU A 241 8.91 -33.86 -9.05
C GLU A 241 8.89 -32.36 -9.38
N SER A 242 10.01 -31.85 -9.91
CA SER A 242 10.25 -30.42 -10.28
C SER A 242 9.00 -29.53 -10.27
N MET A 243 8.83 -28.76 -9.20
CA MET A 243 7.67 -27.88 -9.03
C MET A 243 7.67 -26.74 -10.06
N VAL A 244 6.48 -26.38 -10.56
CA VAL A 244 6.27 -25.20 -11.41
C VAL A 244 6.03 -23.98 -10.52
N THR A 245 6.97 -23.04 -10.58
CA THR A 245 7.09 -21.88 -9.68
C THR A 245 7.49 -20.63 -10.47
N SER A 246 7.07 -19.44 -10.06
CA SER A 246 7.44 -18.17 -10.72
C SER A 246 8.49 -17.37 -9.96
N GLY A 247 8.59 -17.64 -8.65
CA GLY A 247 9.36 -16.85 -7.70
C GLY A 247 10.88 -16.89 -7.86
N PRO A 248 11.59 -16.11 -7.01
CA PRO A 248 13.05 -16.01 -7.03
C PRO A 248 13.79 -17.28 -6.63
N PHE A 249 13.07 -18.29 -6.10
CA PHE A 249 13.65 -19.54 -5.64
C PHE A 249 12.83 -20.75 -6.09
N ASN A 250 13.53 -21.86 -6.32
CA ASN A 250 12.95 -23.18 -6.56
C ASN A 250 13.34 -24.13 -5.42
N VAL A 251 12.51 -25.15 -5.17
CA VAL A 251 12.84 -26.20 -4.21
C VAL A 251 13.84 -27.16 -4.85
N SER A 252 15.01 -27.31 -4.23
CA SER A 252 16.10 -28.18 -4.72
C SER A 252 16.20 -29.49 -3.95
N GLU A 253 15.79 -29.49 -2.68
CA GLU A 253 15.87 -30.64 -1.80
C GLU A 253 14.88 -30.46 -0.65
N HIS A 254 14.12 -31.50 -0.34
CA HIS A 254 13.28 -31.53 0.86
C HIS A 254 13.53 -32.82 1.62
N VAL A 255 13.96 -32.69 2.88
CA VAL A 255 14.11 -33.79 3.83
C VAL A 255 13.07 -33.60 4.93
N PRO A 256 11.96 -34.36 4.91
CA PRO A 256 10.87 -34.19 5.87
C PRO A 256 11.36 -34.18 7.32
N GLY A 257 10.90 -33.19 8.09
CA GLY A 257 11.29 -33.01 9.49
C GLY A 257 12.73 -32.53 9.73
N SER A 258 13.51 -32.27 8.67
CA SER A 258 14.89 -31.78 8.79
C SER A 258 15.09 -30.42 8.14
N TYR A 259 15.02 -30.34 6.81
CA TYR A 259 15.19 -29.07 6.09
C TYR A 259 14.55 -29.09 4.71
N THR A 260 14.21 -27.89 4.23
CA THR A 260 13.91 -27.62 2.83
C THR A 260 14.99 -26.68 2.30
N ARG A 261 15.64 -27.06 1.21
CA ARG A 261 16.66 -26.24 0.54
C ARG A 261 16.06 -25.58 -0.69
N LEU A 262 16.13 -24.26 -0.69
CA LEU A 262 15.79 -23.43 -1.83
C LEU A 262 17.05 -23.03 -2.59
N THR A 263 17.00 -23.07 -3.91
CA THR A 263 18.04 -22.56 -4.81
C THR A 263 17.51 -21.41 -5.62
N ALA A 264 18.36 -20.42 -5.87
CA ALA A 264 18.07 -19.29 -6.73
C ALA A 264 17.49 -19.74 -8.08
N ASN A 265 16.41 -19.10 -8.54
CA ASN A 265 15.99 -19.16 -9.92
C ASN A 265 16.87 -18.19 -10.74
N GLU A 266 17.79 -18.72 -11.54
CA GLU A 266 18.72 -17.91 -12.34
C GLU A 266 18.02 -17.11 -13.45
N GLN A 267 16.87 -17.60 -13.92
CA GLN A 267 16.07 -16.98 -14.98
C GLN A 267 14.98 -16.06 -14.42
N TYR A 268 14.98 -15.80 -13.11
CA TYR A 268 13.99 -14.95 -12.47
C TYR A 268 13.98 -13.53 -13.10
N PHE A 269 12.80 -13.05 -13.46
CA PHE A 269 12.63 -11.80 -14.23
C PHE A 269 13.09 -10.55 -13.48
N ARG A 270 13.10 -10.60 -12.14
CA ARG A 270 13.70 -9.60 -11.25
C ARG A 270 14.88 -10.20 -10.49
N ASN A 271 15.86 -10.81 -11.16
CA ASN A 271 16.99 -11.44 -10.45
C ASN A 271 17.76 -10.38 -9.64
N PRO A 272 17.75 -10.40 -8.30
CA PRO A 272 18.40 -9.37 -7.48
C PRO A 272 19.93 -9.47 -7.53
N ARG A 273 20.46 -10.48 -8.23
CA ARG A 273 21.89 -10.72 -8.37
C ARG A 273 22.51 -10.02 -9.57
N SER A 274 21.70 -9.38 -10.42
CA SER A 274 22.18 -8.50 -11.48
C SER A 274 22.47 -7.09 -10.99
N ASP A 275 21.79 -6.62 -9.92
CA ASP A 275 21.99 -5.31 -9.31
C ASP A 275 21.71 -5.33 -7.79
N PHE A 276 22.65 -4.82 -6.99
CA PHE A 276 22.58 -4.80 -5.53
C PHE A 276 22.43 -3.38 -4.96
N HIS A 277 22.45 -2.36 -5.81
CA HIS A 277 22.38 -0.98 -5.41
C HIS A 277 20.94 -0.48 -5.50
N SER A 278 20.49 0.25 -4.47
CA SER A 278 19.19 0.90 -4.55
C SER A 278 19.29 2.19 -5.35
N PRO A 279 18.21 2.59 -6.07
CA PRO A 279 18.18 3.87 -6.74
C PRO A 279 18.49 5.01 -5.77
N VAL A 280 19.18 6.04 -6.25
CA VAL A 280 19.62 7.16 -5.43
C VAL A 280 18.88 8.42 -5.84
N VAL A 281 18.12 8.99 -4.91
CA VAL A 281 17.54 10.32 -5.07
C VAL A 281 18.64 11.37 -4.81
N HIS A 282 19.14 12.00 -5.86
CA HIS A 282 20.16 13.06 -5.73
C HIS A 282 19.56 14.39 -5.31
N SER A 283 18.36 14.70 -5.81
CA SER A 283 17.64 15.93 -5.50
C SER A 283 16.17 15.80 -5.88
N ALA A 284 15.30 16.24 -4.99
CA ALA A 284 13.91 16.55 -5.29
C ALA A 284 13.71 18.07 -5.28
N SER A 285 12.77 18.58 -6.06
CA SER A 285 12.22 19.91 -5.80
C SER A 285 11.67 19.92 -4.38
N GLY A 286 12.11 20.87 -3.55
CA GLY A 286 11.60 20.99 -2.18
C GLY A 286 10.12 21.36 -2.15
N ASP A 287 9.56 21.45 -0.95
CA ASP A 287 8.16 21.80 -0.75
C ASP A 287 7.79 23.10 -1.51
N LEU A 288 6.69 23.08 -2.24
CA LEU A 288 6.23 24.21 -3.06
C LEU A 288 4.95 24.80 -2.45
N VAL A 289 4.86 26.13 -2.48
CA VAL A 289 3.64 26.86 -2.15
C VAL A 289 3.29 27.75 -3.34
N TYR A 290 2.06 27.61 -3.86
CA TYR A 290 1.59 28.43 -4.97
C TYR A 290 0.10 28.78 -4.86
N GLU A 291 -0.34 29.77 -5.62
CA GLU A 291 -1.73 30.27 -5.57
C GLU A 291 -2.64 29.51 -6.54
N ALA A 292 -3.84 29.16 -6.11
CA ALA A 292 -4.81 28.45 -6.93
C ALA A 292 -5.08 29.17 -8.26
N GLY A 293 -5.03 28.43 -9.37
CA GLY A 293 -5.24 28.95 -10.72
C GLY A 293 -3.98 29.53 -11.39
N THR A 294 -2.79 29.36 -10.79
CA THR A 294 -1.51 29.62 -11.46
C THR A 294 -0.98 28.34 -12.13
N GLU A 295 -0.27 28.49 -13.26
CA GLU A 295 0.25 27.38 -14.07
C GLU A 295 1.78 27.38 -14.09
N GLY A 296 2.40 26.22 -14.39
CA GLY A 296 3.85 26.04 -14.51
C GLY A 296 4.52 25.39 -13.30
N HIS A 297 3.75 24.87 -12.35
CA HIS A 297 4.26 24.20 -11.15
C HIS A 297 4.53 22.74 -11.46
N THR A 298 5.78 22.33 -11.28
CA THR A 298 6.22 20.95 -11.50
C THR A 298 7.10 20.51 -10.35
N ILE A 299 6.90 19.26 -9.93
CA ILE A 299 7.84 18.55 -9.06
C ILE A 299 8.87 17.87 -9.95
N SER A 300 10.14 17.95 -9.57
CA SER A 300 11.24 17.30 -10.28
C SER A 300 12.03 16.41 -9.33
N TRP A 301 12.15 15.13 -9.66
CA TRP A 301 13.02 14.19 -8.97
C TRP A 301 14.15 13.74 -9.87
N ASN A 302 15.37 14.03 -9.44
CA ASN A 302 16.58 13.50 -10.04
C ASN A 302 16.99 12.23 -9.30
N VAL A 303 16.57 11.10 -9.84
CA VAL A 303 16.94 9.77 -9.37
C VAL A 303 17.91 9.16 -10.36
N THR A 304 18.87 8.38 -9.88
CA THR A 304 19.78 7.60 -10.74
C THR A 304 19.87 6.17 -10.26
N ASP A 305 20.05 5.27 -11.22
CA ASP A 305 20.22 3.84 -11.00
C ASP A 305 20.88 3.23 -12.25
N GLU A 306 21.59 2.11 -12.10
CA GLU A 306 22.24 1.41 -13.22
C GLU A 306 21.25 0.50 -13.97
N SER A 307 20.16 0.08 -13.32
CA SER A 307 19.19 -0.89 -13.83
C SER A 307 17.74 -0.43 -13.60
N PRO A 308 17.32 0.75 -14.12
CA PRO A 308 16.03 1.35 -13.84
C PRO A 308 14.85 0.47 -14.29
N SER A 309 13.77 0.43 -13.50
CA SER A 309 12.57 -0.38 -13.79
C SER A 309 11.34 0.50 -13.94
N ALA A 310 10.83 1.04 -12.84
CA ALA A 310 9.56 1.74 -12.81
C ALA A 310 9.55 2.79 -11.71
N TYR A 311 8.61 3.70 -11.82
CA TYR A 311 8.29 4.67 -10.78
C TYR A 311 6.80 4.67 -10.50
N VAL A 312 6.47 5.05 -9.28
CA VAL A 312 5.11 5.28 -8.81
C VAL A 312 5.13 6.61 -8.08
N ILE A 313 4.32 7.56 -8.55
CA ILE A 313 4.02 8.80 -7.86
C ILE A 313 2.67 8.64 -7.21
N THR A 314 2.64 8.89 -5.91
CA THR A 314 1.42 8.92 -5.15
C THR A 314 1.13 10.34 -4.67
N MET A 315 -0.14 10.78 -4.74
CA MET A 315 -0.63 12.01 -4.12
C MET A 315 -1.42 11.63 -2.87
N ASN A 316 -0.94 12.14 -1.73
CA ASN A 316 -1.04 11.66 -0.35
C ASN A 316 -1.09 10.13 -0.10
N GLY A 317 -0.77 9.32 -1.11
CA GLY A 317 -0.69 7.85 -1.08
C GLY A 317 -1.58 7.16 -2.12
N THR A 318 -2.42 7.90 -2.84
CA THR A 318 -3.12 7.42 -4.04
C THR A 318 -2.17 7.44 -5.21
N VAL A 319 -2.04 6.34 -5.96
CA VAL A 319 -1.26 6.33 -7.20
C VAL A 319 -1.90 7.30 -8.19
N VAL A 320 -1.21 8.41 -8.48
CA VAL A 320 -1.63 9.40 -9.48
C VAL A 320 -0.90 9.21 -10.81
N GLU A 321 0.30 8.64 -10.75
CA GLU A 321 1.06 8.29 -11.93
C GLU A 321 1.94 7.08 -11.63
N SER A 322 2.05 6.17 -12.59
CA SER A 322 3.06 5.13 -12.55
C SER A 322 3.49 4.81 -13.97
N GLY A 323 4.70 4.29 -14.11
CA GLY A 323 5.20 3.93 -15.43
C GLY A 323 6.62 3.39 -15.40
N PRO A 324 7.08 2.90 -16.56
CA PRO A 324 8.47 2.49 -16.70
C PRO A 324 9.39 3.69 -16.51
N TRP A 325 10.49 3.47 -15.78
CA TRP A 325 11.53 4.45 -15.57
C TRP A 325 12.79 4.01 -16.32
N ASN A 326 13.44 4.95 -17.00
CA ASN A 326 14.62 4.68 -17.83
C ASN A 326 15.87 5.42 -17.35
N GLY A 327 15.89 5.90 -16.11
CA GLY A 327 17.00 6.71 -15.58
C GLY A 327 16.88 8.21 -15.85
N SER A 328 15.79 8.67 -16.46
CA SER A 328 15.54 10.10 -16.68
C SER A 328 15.00 10.81 -15.43
N VAL A 329 15.11 12.14 -15.41
CA VAL A 329 14.50 12.98 -14.38
C VAL A 329 12.99 12.84 -14.47
N ILE A 330 12.36 12.49 -13.35
CA ILE A 330 10.92 12.33 -13.25
C ILE A 330 10.32 13.71 -12.97
N LEU A 331 9.44 14.16 -13.86
CA LEU A 331 8.75 15.44 -13.76
C LEU A 331 7.26 15.19 -13.60
N PHE A 332 6.65 15.84 -12.63
CA PHE A 332 5.21 15.72 -12.37
C PHE A 332 4.58 17.10 -12.32
N ASN A 333 3.55 17.33 -13.15
CA ASN A 333 2.81 18.59 -13.15
C ASN A 333 1.84 18.60 -11.96
N VAL A 334 1.88 19.68 -11.18
CA VAL A 334 1.01 19.88 -10.02
C VAL A 334 0.09 21.08 -10.19
N ASP A 335 -0.14 21.55 -11.41
CA ASP A 335 -1.09 22.62 -11.70
C ASP A 335 -2.54 22.12 -11.58
N GLY A 336 -3.47 23.05 -11.38
CA GLY A 336 -4.91 22.74 -11.36
C GLY A 336 -5.42 22.06 -10.09
N LEU A 337 -4.59 21.95 -9.05
CA LEU A 337 -5.03 21.50 -7.73
C LEU A 337 -5.89 22.57 -7.05
N ASP A 338 -6.89 22.12 -6.29
CA ASP A 338 -7.71 22.98 -5.45
C ASP A 338 -6.92 23.53 -4.24
N PRO A 339 -7.37 24.60 -3.58
CA PRO A 339 -6.72 25.09 -2.37
C PRO A 339 -6.63 24.00 -1.29
N GLY A 340 -5.42 23.69 -0.83
CA GLY A 340 -5.18 22.53 0.03
C GLY A 340 -3.70 22.24 0.28
N THR A 341 -3.42 21.14 0.99
CA THR A 341 -2.07 20.62 1.17
C THR A 341 -2.02 19.18 0.67
N TYR A 342 -1.05 18.89 -0.19
CA TYR A 342 -0.89 17.63 -0.89
C TYR A 342 0.52 17.09 -0.65
N ARG A 343 0.66 15.79 -0.42
CA ARG A 343 1.91 15.09 -0.16
C ARG A 343 2.19 14.18 -1.35
N PHE A 344 3.14 14.54 -2.19
CA PHE A 344 3.54 13.71 -3.32
C PHE A 344 4.69 12.82 -2.91
N ALA A 345 4.48 11.51 -2.87
CA ALA A 345 5.56 10.55 -2.62
C ALA A 345 5.93 9.85 -3.93
N LEU A 346 7.19 10.01 -4.33
CA LEU A 346 7.79 9.24 -5.40
C LEU A 346 8.38 7.97 -4.81
N THR A 347 8.08 6.82 -5.40
CA THR A 347 8.78 5.56 -5.18
C THR A 347 9.38 5.13 -6.51
N VAL A 348 10.70 5.01 -6.57
CA VAL A 348 11.41 4.50 -7.75
C VAL A 348 11.96 3.13 -7.42
N ASN A 349 11.80 2.19 -8.36
CA ASN A 349 12.36 0.86 -8.27
C ASN A 349 13.28 0.53 -9.46
N ASP A 350 14.20 -0.38 -9.20
CA ASP A 350 15.07 -0.98 -10.21
C ASP A 350 14.56 -2.38 -10.62
N THR A 351 15.22 -2.96 -11.62
CA THR A 351 14.88 -4.31 -12.13
C THR A 351 15.23 -5.42 -11.14
N ALA A 352 16.10 -5.16 -10.16
CA ALA A 352 16.45 -6.06 -9.07
C ALA A 352 15.50 -5.96 -7.85
N GLY A 353 14.46 -5.12 -7.93
CA GLY A 353 13.51 -4.91 -6.85
C GLY A 353 14.05 -4.07 -5.70
N ASN A 354 15.17 -3.36 -5.87
CA ASN A 354 15.56 -2.27 -4.99
C ASN A 354 14.66 -1.07 -5.21
N SER A 355 14.41 -0.32 -4.14
CA SER A 355 13.55 0.84 -4.19
C SER A 355 14.05 1.97 -3.30
N VAL A 356 13.70 3.18 -3.69
CA VAL A 356 13.89 4.39 -2.91
C VAL A 356 12.59 5.19 -2.94
N SER A 357 12.30 5.91 -1.85
CA SER A 357 11.15 6.79 -1.78
C SER A 357 11.55 8.17 -1.29
N ASP A 358 10.90 9.19 -1.84
CA ASP A 358 11.05 10.60 -1.47
C ASP A 358 9.67 11.27 -1.42
N ILE A 359 9.50 12.26 -0.54
CA ILE A 359 8.21 12.95 -0.32
C ILE A 359 8.41 14.46 -0.49
N VAL A 360 7.54 15.07 -1.30
CA VAL A 360 7.46 16.52 -1.52
C VAL A 360 6.07 17.01 -1.11
N VAL A 361 5.98 18.08 -0.31
CA VAL A 361 4.71 18.66 0.10
C VAL A 361 4.38 19.89 -0.75
N ILE A 362 3.16 19.95 -1.27
CA ILE A 362 2.62 21.05 -2.07
C ILE A 362 1.50 21.72 -1.29
N THR A 363 1.58 23.04 -1.09
CA THR A 363 0.49 23.84 -0.52
C THR A 363 -0.08 24.77 -1.58
N VAL A 364 -1.37 24.71 -1.79
CA VAL A 364 -2.10 25.55 -2.72
C VAL A 364 -2.92 26.56 -1.91
N ASP A 365 -2.52 27.83 -1.99
CA ASP A 365 -3.23 28.91 -1.33
C ASP A 365 -4.47 29.32 -2.12
N PRO A 366 -5.58 29.68 -1.46
CA PRO A 366 -6.78 30.13 -2.14
C PRO A 366 -6.54 31.47 -2.83
N ALA A 367 -6.95 31.57 -4.09
CA ALA A 367 -6.80 32.79 -4.87
C ALA A 367 -7.34 34.02 -4.11
N PRO A 368 -6.61 35.15 -4.13
CA PRO A 368 -7.04 36.35 -3.44
C PRO A 368 -8.43 36.77 -3.92
N LEU A 369 -9.35 36.98 -2.97
CA LEU A 369 -10.71 37.41 -3.26
C LEU A 369 -10.66 38.65 -4.16
N ALA A 370 -11.32 38.57 -5.32
CA ALA A 370 -11.45 39.71 -6.21
C ALA A 370 -12.06 40.89 -5.43
N PRO A 371 -11.56 42.13 -5.61
CA PRO A 371 -12.15 43.29 -4.95
C PRO A 371 -13.62 43.36 -5.35
N THR A 372 -14.51 43.25 -4.36
CA THR A 372 -15.94 43.31 -4.58
C THR A 372 -16.29 44.68 -5.15
N THR A 373 -16.56 44.77 -6.45
CA THR A 373 -17.16 45.96 -7.03
C THR A 373 -18.58 46.06 -6.51
N LEU A 374 -18.78 46.88 -5.46
CA LEU A 374 -20.10 47.30 -4.99
C LEU A 374 -20.84 47.94 -6.17
N HIS A 375 -21.81 47.23 -6.75
CA HIS A 375 -22.79 47.86 -7.62
C HIS A 375 -23.58 48.89 -6.78
N PRO A 376 -23.79 50.13 -7.27
CA PRO A 376 -24.56 51.13 -6.55
C PRO A 376 -25.97 50.59 -6.29
N LEU A 377 -26.39 50.57 -5.03
CA LEU A 377 -27.74 50.19 -4.61
C LEU A 377 -28.76 51.12 -5.28
N THR A 378 -29.60 50.58 -6.15
CA THR A 378 -30.79 51.27 -6.65
C THR A 378 -31.78 51.40 -5.49
N ILE A 379 -31.88 52.57 -4.89
CA ILE A 379 -32.89 52.87 -3.87
C ILE A 379 -34.26 52.95 -4.57
N ALA A 380 -35.03 51.87 -4.53
CA ALA A 380 -36.45 51.89 -4.88
C ALA A 380 -37.24 52.41 -3.67
N ALA A 381 -37.62 53.69 -3.70
CA ALA A 381 -38.56 54.26 -2.75
C ALA A 381 -39.97 53.73 -3.04
N ILE A 382 -40.42 52.74 -2.28
CA ILE A 382 -41.84 52.34 -2.25
C ILE A 382 -42.50 53.08 -1.09
N ALA A 383 -43.37 54.03 -1.44
CA ALA A 383 -44.24 54.70 -0.48
C ALA A 383 -45.35 53.74 -0.02
N ILE A 384 -45.49 53.53 1.30
CA ILE A 384 -46.61 52.81 1.89
C ILE A 384 -47.49 53.81 2.66
N THR A 385 -48.71 54.01 2.18
CA THR A 385 -49.79 54.68 2.91
C THR A 385 -50.49 53.71 3.85
N SER A 386 -50.35 53.99 5.15
CA SER A 386 -51.28 53.77 6.27
C SER A 386 -52.01 52.42 6.42
N GLY A 387 -51.78 51.77 7.55
CA GLY A 387 -52.82 51.01 8.25
C GLY A 387 -52.40 49.65 8.81
N SER A 388 -51.84 49.67 10.02
CA SER A 388 -51.89 48.58 11.01
C SER A 388 -51.01 47.33 10.76
N SER A 389 -49.87 47.33 11.47
CA SER A 389 -49.21 46.15 12.08
C SER A 389 -48.72 45.00 11.18
N VAL A 390 -47.41 44.97 10.90
CA VAL A 390 -46.71 43.73 10.52
C VAL A 390 -45.40 43.59 11.29
N VAL A 391 -45.26 42.41 11.89
CA VAL A 391 -44.11 41.88 12.63
C VAL A 391 -42.91 41.74 11.70
N ILE A 392 -41.75 42.28 12.07
CA ILE A 392 -40.48 42.04 11.36
C ILE A 392 -39.87 40.76 11.94
N ALA A 393 -39.94 39.66 11.19
CA ALA A 393 -39.11 38.48 11.40
C ALA A 393 -37.84 38.61 10.55
N LEU A 394 -36.67 38.66 11.19
CA LEU A 394 -35.36 38.56 10.56
C LEU A 394 -34.63 37.36 11.15
N GLY A 395 -34.71 36.21 10.46
CA GLY A 395 -33.61 35.24 10.41
C GLY A 395 -32.72 35.61 9.22
N SER A 396 -31.43 35.34 9.17
CA SER A 396 -30.59 34.43 9.96
C SER A 396 -29.10 34.75 9.71
N ALA A 397 -28.26 34.20 10.58
CA ALA A 397 -26.87 33.78 10.37
C ALA A 397 -25.76 34.86 10.28
N LEU A 398 -25.05 35.04 11.39
CA LEU A 398 -23.66 35.49 11.42
C LEU A 398 -22.88 34.65 12.44
N ILE A 399 -22.08 33.72 11.93
CA ILE A 399 -20.95 33.11 12.63
C ILE A 399 -19.82 34.15 12.61
N VAL A 400 -19.24 34.52 13.76
CA VAL A 400 -17.77 34.65 13.95
C VAL A 400 -17.44 34.64 15.46
N ARG A 401 -16.37 33.90 15.75
CA ARG A 401 -15.66 33.62 17.01
C ARG A 401 -15.28 34.84 17.87
N HIS A 402 -15.35 34.67 19.19
CA HIS A 402 -14.28 35.16 20.08
C HIS A 402 -14.15 34.32 21.37
N ARG A 403 -13.09 33.50 21.45
CA ARG A 403 -12.55 33.01 22.73
C ARG A 403 -11.42 33.96 23.14
N LEU A 404 -11.51 34.55 24.32
CA LEU A 404 -10.47 34.62 25.36
C LEU A 404 -10.72 35.78 26.33
N ARG A 405 -10.80 35.46 27.63
CA ARG A 405 -10.19 36.12 28.83
C ARG A 405 -11.12 35.91 30.05
N ARG A 406 -10.72 35.04 30.98
CA ARG A 406 -9.87 35.27 32.16
C ARG A 406 -10.53 36.15 33.24
N ALA A 407 -10.70 35.49 34.38
CA ALA A 407 -10.41 35.94 35.75
C ALA A 407 -11.35 36.93 36.47
N SER A 408 -11.80 36.46 37.64
CA SER A 408 -11.73 37.15 38.94
C SER A 408 -12.60 38.39 39.17
N SER A 409 -13.65 38.26 39.98
CA SER A 409 -13.73 38.88 41.33
C SER A 409 -15.12 38.73 41.96
N ASP A 410 -15.22 38.02 43.08
CA ASP A 410 -15.91 38.44 44.32
C ASP A 410 -15.77 37.28 45.34
N ASN A 411 -14.88 37.36 46.34
CA ASN A 411 -15.09 37.95 47.69
C ASN A 411 -16.38 37.45 48.36
N THR A 412 -16.45 36.85 49.56
CA THR A 412 -15.56 36.67 50.74
C THR A 412 -16.36 35.78 51.77
N PRO A 413 -15.98 35.58 53.06
CA PRO A 413 -15.19 34.45 53.59
C PRO A 413 -15.89 33.67 54.74
N GLU A 414 -15.31 32.56 55.23
CA GLU A 414 -15.34 32.05 56.64
C GLU A 414 -14.70 30.64 56.62
N ASN A 415 -13.44 30.47 57.02
CA ASN A 415 -12.86 30.36 58.37
C ASN A 415 -13.14 29.03 59.10
N THR A 416 -12.06 28.54 59.74
CA THR A 416 -11.92 27.44 60.70
C THR A 416 -11.83 26.02 60.13
N ASP A 417 -11.01 25.10 60.62
CA ASP A 417 -9.84 25.04 61.52
C ASP A 417 -9.44 23.54 61.54
N ARG A 418 -8.14 23.23 61.79
CA ARG A 418 -7.58 21.91 62.20
C ARG A 418 -7.66 20.74 61.20
N SER A 419 -6.78 19.75 61.13
CA SER A 419 -5.48 19.40 61.72
C SER A 419 -5.14 18.02 61.11
N SER A 420 -3.90 17.78 60.66
CA SER A 420 -3.34 16.41 60.52
C SER A 420 -3.18 15.75 61.92
N PRO A 421 -2.74 14.49 62.10
CA PRO A 421 -2.21 13.48 61.16
C PRO A 421 -2.70 12.03 61.46
N ASP A 422 -1.97 11.03 60.92
CA ASP A 422 -1.87 9.62 61.35
C ASP A 422 -3.08 8.71 61.04
N ASP A 423 -2.95 7.42 60.70
CA ASP A 423 -1.82 6.50 60.80
C ASP A 423 -2.13 5.20 60.02
N THR A 424 -1.06 4.43 59.78
CA THR A 424 -1.01 2.96 59.79
C THR A 424 -1.66 2.07 58.71
N GLU A 425 -0.76 1.28 58.12
CA GLU A 425 -0.78 -0.19 57.99
C GLU A 425 -1.39 -0.87 56.74
N SER A 426 -0.46 -1.54 56.05
CA SER A 426 -0.55 -2.63 55.06
C SER A 426 -1.16 -3.93 55.65
N PRO A 427 -1.01 -5.11 55.02
CA PRO A 427 -1.33 -5.54 53.66
C PRO A 427 -2.22 -6.82 53.65
N VAL A 428 -2.75 -7.20 52.49
CA VAL A 428 -2.76 -8.59 51.96
C VAL A 428 -2.56 -8.52 50.46
#